data_AF-A0A180FTZ4-F1
#
_entry.id   AF-A0A180FTZ4-F1
#
_cell.length_a   1.000
_cell.length_b   1.000
_cell.length_c   1.000
_cell.angle_alpha   90.00
_cell.angle_beta   90.00
_cell.angle_gamma   90.00
#
_symmetry.space_group_name_H-M   'P 1'
#
loop_
_entity.id
_entity.type
_entity.pdbx_description
1 polymer ?
#
loop_
_entity_poly.entity_id
_entity_poly.type
_entity_poly.pdbx_seq_one_letter_code
_entity_poly.pdbx_strand_id
1 'polypeptide(L)'
;MPAALVVGIIAGGDIALRNPVERAEDDLQAGWRDLQVFDINEKDTVIGIAASGTTPYVVGALRQSREHGILTASISSNPDSPLSQEVDVAIEIVVGPEYVTGSSRMKSGTGQKMVLNMITTSTMIKLGRVKGNRMVNMQLSNAKLVDRGTQMVAEMLHTSYEEAQRLLLAHGSVKKAVETRLVE
;
A
#
# COMPACT_ATOMS: atom_id res chain seq x y z
N MET A 1 -6.95 -0.61 10.86
CA MET A 1 -5.54 -1.05 10.71
C MET A 1 -4.70 -0.13 11.58
N PRO A 2 -3.65 -0.61 12.26
CA PRO A 2 -2.66 0.31 12.81
C PRO A 2 -2.14 1.18 11.66
N ALA A 3 -2.09 2.50 11.87
CA ALA A 3 -1.68 3.45 10.82
C ALA A 3 -0.26 3.17 10.30
N ALA A 4 0.58 2.46 11.07
CA ALA A 4 1.97 2.21 10.77
C ALA A 4 2.27 1.04 9.83
N LEU A 5 1.29 0.19 9.46
CA LEU A 5 1.61 -1.03 8.69
C LEU A 5 1.94 -0.77 7.20
N VAL A 6 1.41 0.31 6.63
CA VAL A 6 1.72 0.76 5.27
C VAL A 6 1.81 2.27 5.30
N VAL A 7 3.00 2.80 5.04
CA VAL A 7 3.30 4.23 5.14
C VAL A 7 3.68 4.75 3.76
N GLY A 8 3.11 5.91 3.39
CA GLY A 8 3.50 6.65 2.20
C GLY A 8 4.40 7.80 2.59
N ILE A 9 5.57 7.90 1.96
CA ILE A 9 6.53 8.99 2.13
C ILE A 9 6.71 9.65 0.77
N ILE A 10 6.79 10.98 0.76
CA ILE A 10 6.94 11.79 -0.46
C ILE A 10 8.06 12.81 -0.26
N ALA A 11 8.90 12.96 -1.29
CA ALA A 11 9.95 13.96 -1.30
C ALA A 11 9.37 15.37 -1.06
N GLY A 12 9.92 16.11 -0.09
CA GLY A 12 9.41 17.42 0.30
C GLY A 12 8.28 17.39 1.36
N GLY A 13 7.90 16.20 1.85
CA GLY A 13 6.95 16.02 2.95
C GLY A 13 5.52 16.39 2.61
N ASP A 14 4.69 16.61 3.64
CA ASP A 14 3.23 16.82 3.48
C ASP A 14 2.84 17.97 2.55
N ILE A 15 3.69 18.99 2.42
CA ILE A 15 3.48 20.12 1.49
C ILE A 15 3.40 19.60 0.04
N ALA A 16 4.22 18.60 -0.30
CA ALA A 16 4.29 17.97 -1.61
C ALA A 16 2.99 17.27 -2.04
N LEU A 17 2.10 16.94 -1.11
CA LEU A 17 0.81 16.30 -1.41
C LEU A 17 -0.12 17.22 -2.20
N ARG A 18 0.02 18.54 -2.05
CA ARG A 18 -0.86 19.53 -2.69
C ARG A 18 -0.12 20.49 -3.61
N ASN A 19 1.17 20.71 -3.37
CA ASN A 19 1.97 21.67 -4.12
C ASN A 19 3.33 21.06 -4.47
N PRO A 20 3.84 21.21 -5.68
CA PRO A 20 5.22 20.84 -5.98
C PRO A 20 6.20 21.54 -5.05
N VAL A 21 7.20 20.82 -4.55
CA VAL A 21 8.30 21.38 -3.77
C VAL A 21 9.54 21.35 -4.65
N GLU A 22 10.08 22.53 -4.96
CA GLU A 22 11.24 22.64 -5.85
C GLU A 22 12.43 21.84 -5.32
N ARG A 23 13.06 21.07 -6.21
CA ARG A 23 14.31 20.30 -5.98
C ARG A 23 14.24 19.25 -4.87
N ALA A 24 13.06 18.96 -4.33
CA ALA A 24 12.89 17.91 -3.32
C ALA A 24 13.32 16.52 -3.83
N GLU A 25 13.15 16.27 -5.13
CA GLU A 25 13.46 15.00 -5.76
C GLU A 25 14.95 14.80 -6.10
N ASP A 26 15.75 15.88 -6.05
CA ASP A 26 17.17 15.90 -6.45
C ASP A 26 18.14 15.52 -5.31
N ASP A 27 17.65 15.39 -4.07
CA ASP A 27 18.47 15.10 -2.89
C ASP A 27 18.57 13.60 -2.63
N LEU A 28 19.74 13.01 -2.95
CA LEU A 28 20.05 11.59 -2.73
C LEU A 28 19.91 11.13 -1.27
N GLN A 29 20.10 12.01 -0.29
CA GLN A 29 20.13 11.65 1.14
C GLN A 29 18.79 11.94 1.83
N ALA A 30 17.91 12.74 1.23
CA ALA A 30 16.63 13.11 1.83
C ALA A 30 15.74 11.89 2.06
N GLY A 31 15.62 10.99 1.08
CA GLY A 31 14.74 9.82 1.23
C GLY A 31 15.18 8.86 2.35
N TRP A 32 16.49 8.68 2.56
CA TRP A 32 16.98 7.92 3.71
C TRP A 32 16.68 8.61 5.04
N ARG A 33 16.92 9.92 5.14
CA ARG A 33 16.58 10.70 6.34
C ARG A 33 15.08 10.61 6.66
N ASP A 34 14.22 10.69 5.65
CA ASP A 34 12.77 10.60 5.85
C ASP A 34 12.37 9.20 6.35
N LEU A 35 13.01 8.13 5.86
CA LEU A 35 12.78 6.77 6.37
C LEU A 35 13.21 6.61 7.83
N GLN A 36 14.32 7.25 8.24
CA GLN A 36 14.80 7.20 9.63
C GLN A 36 13.82 7.81 10.64
N VAL A 37 13.00 8.78 10.24
CA VAL A 37 11.94 9.35 11.10
C VAL A 37 10.90 8.30 11.52
N PHE A 38 10.77 7.21 10.76
CA PHE A 38 9.85 6.11 11.03
C PHE A 38 10.53 4.88 11.65
N ASP A 39 11.77 5.02 12.17
CA ASP A 39 12.54 3.94 12.80
C ASP A 39 12.68 2.70 11.89
N ILE A 40 12.91 2.94 10.60
CA ILE A 40 13.07 1.88 9.57
C ILE A 40 14.13 0.86 9.99
N ASN A 41 13.83 -0.43 9.80
CA ASN A 41 14.74 -1.53 10.12
C ASN A 41 14.57 -2.72 9.17
N GLU A 42 15.37 -3.76 9.38
CA GLU A 42 15.43 -4.99 8.56
C GLU A 42 14.12 -5.78 8.45
N LYS A 43 13.12 -5.49 9.31
CA LYS A 43 11.79 -6.12 9.26
C LYS A 43 10.83 -5.39 8.34
N ASP A 44 11.22 -4.21 7.86
CA ASP A 44 10.43 -3.40 6.95
C ASP A 44 10.73 -3.75 5.49
N THR A 45 10.01 -3.13 4.58
CA THR A 45 10.22 -3.28 3.13
C THR A 45 10.05 -1.92 2.48
N VAL A 46 11.01 -1.51 1.68
CA VAL A 46 11.01 -0.20 1.02
C VAL A 46 10.71 -0.39 -0.47
N ILE A 47 9.65 0.27 -0.95
CA ILE A 47 9.25 0.25 -2.35
C ILE A 47 9.45 1.65 -2.93
N GLY A 48 10.48 1.82 -3.76
CA GLY A 48 10.76 3.08 -4.43
C GLY A 48 9.93 3.23 -5.71
N ILE A 49 9.31 4.40 -5.90
CA ILE A 49 8.42 4.66 -7.03
C ILE A 49 8.95 5.86 -7.81
N ALA A 50 9.40 5.64 -9.04
CA ALA A 50 9.79 6.71 -9.95
C ALA A 50 9.56 6.28 -11.39
N ALA A 51 8.67 6.97 -12.11
CA ALA A 51 8.36 6.62 -13.51
C ALA A 51 9.61 6.69 -14.41
N SER A 52 10.46 7.70 -14.19
CA SER A 52 11.74 7.87 -14.89
C SER A 52 12.74 6.76 -14.58
N GLY A 53 12.66 6.16 -13.38
CA GLY A 53 13.64 5.22 -12.86
C GLY A 53 15.00 5.86 -12.54
N THR A 54 15.08 7.19 -12.43
CA THR A 54 16.33 7.93 -12.20
C THR A 54 16.26 8.95 -11.06
N THR A 55 15.11 9.12 -10.42
CA THR A 55 14.89 10.14 -9.38
C THR A 55 15.85 9.97 -8.19
N PRO A 56 16.77 10.92 -7.94
CA PRO A 56 17.81 10.79 -6.91
C PRO A 56 17.28 10.48 -5.50
N TYR A 57 16.22 11.16 -5.06
CA TYR A 57 15.57 10.90 -3.77
C TYR A 57 15.23 9.42 -3.55
N VAL A 58 14.67 8.77 -4.58
CA VAL A 58 14.23 7.38 -4.52
C VAL A 58 15.42 6.42 -4.64
N VAL A 59 16.35 6.71 -5.55
CA VAL A 59 17.56 5.91 -5.75
C VAL A 59 18.39 5.86 -4.46
N GLY A 60 18.64 7.01 -3.84
CA GLY A 60 19.43 7.08 -2.61
C GLY A 60 18.76 6.39 -1.43
N ALA A 61 17.44 6.52 -1.29
CA ALA A 61 16.66 5.81 -0.26
C ALA A 61 16.78 4.29 -0.40
N LEU A 62 16.64 3.75 -1.61
CA LEU A 62 16.72 2.32 -1.86
C LEU A 62 18.13 1.77 -1.68
N ARG A 63 19.14 2.49 -2.17
CA ARG A 63 20.55 2.10 -1.98
C ARG A 63 20.89 2.01 -0.50
N GLN A 64 20.55 3.02 0.28
CA GLN A 64 20.76 3.00 1.73
C GLN A 64 19.97 1.89 2.42
N SER A 65 18.71 1.68 2.03
CA SER A 65 17.88 0.60 2.60
C SER A 65 18.52 -0.77 2.38
N ARG A 66 19.01 -1.03 1.16
CA ARG A 66 19.68 -2.29 0.81
C ARG A 66 21.01 -2.47 1.52
N GLU A 67 21.81 -1.41 1.65
CA GLU A 67 23.05 -1.42 2.45
C GLU A 67 22.81 -1.80 3.92
N HIS A 68 21.62 -1.52 4.45
CA HIS A 68 21.18 -1.88 5.80
C HIS A 68 20.42 -3.21 5.88
N GLY A 69 20.42 -4.01 4.82
CA GLY A 69 19.78 -5.33 4.78
C GLY A 69 18.25 -5.32 4.72
N ILE A 70 17.63 -4.18 4.41
CA ILE A 70 16.18 -4.05 4.28
C ILE A 70 15.76 -4.56 2.89
N LEU A 71 14.67 -5.32 2.83
CA LEU A 71 14.12 -5.77 1.55
C LEU A 71 13.71 -4.56 0.69
N THR A 72 14.20 -4.51 -0.54
CA THR A 72 13.94 -3.40 -1.46
C THR A 72 13.22 -3.84 -2.72
N ALA A 73 12.29 -3.01 -3.18
CA ALA A 73 11.67 -3.14 -4.48
C ALA A 73 11.57 -1.79 -5.18
N SER A 74 11.43 -1.80 -6.50
CA SER A 74 11.22 -0.59 -7.29
C SER A 74 10.05 -0.73 -8.26
N ILE A 75 9.41 0.40 -8.57
CA ILE A 75 8.40 0.54 -9.61
C ILE A 75 8.80 1.67 -10.55
N SER A 76 9.14 1.33 -11.79
CA SER A 76 9.51 2.26 -12.85
C SER A 76 8.74 2.00 -14.14
N SER A 77 8.86 2.89 -15.13
CA SER A 77 8.23 2.71 -16.44
C SER A 77 9.21 2.64 -17.60
N ASN A 78 10.51 2.73 -17.29
CA ASN A 78 11.60 2.55 -18.24
C ASN A 78 12.29 1.21 -17.97
N PRO A 79 12.55 0.41 -19.02
CA PRO A 79 13.30 -0.84 -18.86
C PRO A 79 14.74 -0.55 -18.45
N ASP A 80 15.33 -1.48 -17.71
CA ASP A 80 16.72 -1.45 -17.26
C ASP A 80 17.12 -0.15 -16.55
N SER A 81 16.18 0.44 -15.81
CA SER A 81 16.40 1.73 -15.19
C SER A 81 17.47 1.67 -14.09
N PRO A 82 18.22 2.76 -13.82
CA PRO A 82 19.15 2.79 -12.68
C PRO A 82 18.51 2.35 -11.37
N LEU A 83 17.25 2.73 -11.13
CA LEU A 83 16.45 2.28 -9.99
C LEU A 83 16.29 0.76 -9.91
N SER A 84 16.14 0.09 -11.05
CA SER A 84 15.95 -1.37 -11.15
C SER A 84 17.20 -2.15 -10.72
N GLN A 85 18.38 -1.57 -10.88
CA GLN A 85 19.66 -2.21 -10.53
C GLN A 85 20.01 -2.09 -9.03
N GLU A 86 19.37 -1.16 -8.33
CA GLU A 86 19.66 -0.85 -6.93
C GLU A 86 18.79 -1.65 -5.95
N VAL A 87 17.88 -2.51 -6.42
CA VAL A 87 16.89 -3.22 -5.60
C VAL A 87 16.92 -4.74 -5.73
N ASP A 88 16.30 -5.44 -4.77
CA ASP A 88 16.14 -6.90 -4.80
C ASP A 88 15.04 -7.34 -5.76
N VAL A 89 13.97 -6.55 -5.90
CA VAL A 89 12.83 -6.84 -6.78
C VAL A 89 12.50 -5.63 -7.66
N ALA A 90 12.81 -5.70 -8.95
CA ALA A 90 12.46 -4.67 -9.92
C ALA A 90 11.09 -4.94 -10.57
N ILE A 91 10.20 -3.95 -10.58
CA ILE A 91 8.90 -3.99 -11.27
C ILE A 91 8.89 -2.91 -12.35
N GLU A 92 9.09 -3.33 -13.60
CA GLU A 92 9.16 -2.41 -14.75
C GLU A 92 7.86 -2.44 -15.54
N ILE A 93 7.08 -1.36 -15.43
CA ILE A 93 5.78 -1.19 -16.08
C ILE A 93 5.98 -0.43 -17.39
N VAL A 94 6.45 -1.13 -18.44
CA VAL A 94 6.73 -0.52 -19.75
C VAL A 94 5.42 -0.15 -20.45
N VAL A 95 4.97 1.09 -20.29
CA VAL A 95 3.71 1.62 -20.85
C VAL A 95 3.88 2.30 -22.22
N GLY A 96 5.11 2.44 -22.69
CA GLY A 96 5.47 3.20 -23.90
C GLY A 96 5.28 4.72 -23.76
N PRO A 97 5.50 5.50 -24.83
CA PRO A 97 5.47 6.96 -24.79
C PRO A 97 4.14 7.52 -24.29
N GLU A 98 4.18 8.51 -23.40
CA GLU A 98 2.97 9.17 -22.90
C GLU A 98 2.27 9.97 -24.00
N TYR A 99 0.94 10.14 -23.90
CA TYR A 99 0.17 10.91 -24.88
C TYR A 99 0.62 12.38 -24.92
N VAL A 100 0.82 12.97 -23.74
CA VAL A 100 1.53 14.24 -23.60
C VAL A 100 2.98 13.89 -23.24
N THR A 101 3.92 14.25 -24.11
CA THR A 101 5.35 13.97 -23.94
C THR A 101 5.83 14.39 -22.54
N GLY A 102 6.40 13.44 -21.80
CA GLY A 102 6.93 13.66 -20.44
C GLY A 102 5.88 13.68 -19.31
N SER A 103 4.57 13.63 -19.63
CA SER A 103 3.50 13.64 -18.62
C SER A 103 3.26 12.26 -18.00
N SER A 104 4.25 11.75 -17.26
CA SER A 104 4.24 10.43 -16.61
C SER A 104 3.08 10.21 -15.62
N ARG A 105 2.43 11.27 -15.13
CA ARG A 105 1.19 11.18 -14.33
C ARG A 105 0.04 10.44 -15.04
N MET A 106 0.15 10.19 -16.36
CA MET A 106 -0.85 9.52 -17.17
C MET A 106 -0.73 7.99 -17.08
N LYS A 107 -0.13 7.31 -18.08
CA LYS A 107 -0.09 5.85 -18.12
C LYS A 107 0.81 5.29 -17.02
N SER A 108 1.98 5.91 -16.81
CA SER A 108 2.94 5.46 -15.80
C SER A 108 2.33 5.54 -14.39
N GLY A 109 1.72 6.67 -14.04
CA GLY A 109 1.00 6.85 -12.77
C GLY A 109 -0.18 5.88 -12.60
N THR A 110 -0.93 5.61 -13.67
CA THR A 110 -2.01 4.61 -13.64
C THR A 110 -1.47 3.20 -13.39
N GLY A 111 -0.38 2.83 -14.06
CA GLY A 111 0.32 1.56 -13.87
C GLY A 111 0.80 1.39 -12.44
N GLN A 112 1.48 2.40 -11.90
CA GLN A 112 1.97 2.42 -10.52
C GLN A 112 0.83 2.20 -9.51
N LYS A 113 -0.30 2.89 -9.69
CA LYS A 113 -1.49 2.69 -8.84
C LYS A 113 -1.98 1.25 -8.88
N MET A 114 -2.05 0.63 -10.06
CA MET A 114 -2.51 -0.75 -10.19
C MET A 114 -1.57 -1.73 -9.48
N VAL A 115 -0.25 -1.55 -9.63
CA VAL A 115 0.74 -2.39 -8.96
C VAL A 115 0.68 -2.23 -7.44
N LEU A 116 0.62 -1.00 -6.93
CA LEU A 116 0.49 -0.76 -5.49
C LEU A 116 -0.78 -1.40 -4.91
N ASN A 117 -1.91 -1.28 -5.63
CA ASN A 117 -3.15 -1.96 -5.26
C ASN A 117 -2.98 -3.48 -5.20
N MET A 118 -2.25 -4.08 -6.16
CA MET A 118 -1.98 -5.52 -6.17
C MET A 118 -1.12 -5.93 -4.97
N ILE A 119 -0.04 -5.20 -4.68
CA ILE A 119 0.88 -5.48 -3.57
C ILE A 119 0.13 -5.44 -2.24
N THR A 120 -0.56 -4.33 -1.95
CA THR A 120 -1.25 -4.17 -0.66
C THR A 120 -2.40 -5.16 -0.53
N THR A 121 -3.20 -5.36 -1.58
CA THR A 121 -4.34 -6.29 -1.52
C THR A 121 -3.88 -7.73 -1.33
N SER A 122 -2.87 -8.17 -2.09
CA SER A 122 -2.31 -9.53 -1.98
C SER A 122 -1.70 -9.76 -0.59
N THR A 123 -1.01 -8.75 -0.04
CA THR A 123 -0.47 -8.81 1.32
C THR A 123 -1.59 -8.95 2.35
N MET A 124 -2.65 -8.16 2.26
CA MET A 124 -3.78 -8.23 3.20
C MET A 124 -4.55 -9.54 3.09
N ILE A 125 -4.65 -10.13 1.90
CA ILE A 125 -5.21 -11.49 1.71
C ILE A 125 -4.35 -12.51 2.45
N LYS A 126 -3.03 -12.50 2.25
CA LYS A 126 -2.10 -13.42 2.94
C LYS A 126 -2.09 -13.25 4.46
N LEU A 127 -2.35 -12.04 4.96
CA LEU A 127 -2.52 -11.74 6.39
C LEU A 127 -3.91 -12.12 6.94
N GLY A 128 -4.77 -12.81 6.16
CA GLY A 128 -6.08 -13.28 6.61
C GLY A 128 -7.10 -12.17 6.87
N ARG A 129 -6.94 -11.01 6.22
CA ARG A 129 -7.89 -9.87 6.30
C ARG A 129 -9.08 -10.02 5.36
N VAL A 130 -9.00 -10.99 4.44
CA VAL A 130 -10.01 -11.31 3.43
C VAL A 130 -10.36 -12.79 3.54
N LYS A 131 -11.65 -13.14 3.42
CA LYS A 131 -12.14 -14.53 3.33
C LYS A 131 -12.95 -14.69 2.05
N GLY A 132 -12.51 -15.58 1.16
CA GLY A 132 -13.01 -15.61 -0.22
C GLY A 132 -12.74 -14.25 -0.88
N ASN A 133 -13.80 -13.53 -1.22
CA ASN A 133 -13.75 -12.16 -1.77
C ASN A 133 -14.29 -11.10 -0.79
N ARG A 134 -14.50 -11.44 0.49
CA ARG A 134 -15.10 -10.55 1.50
C ARG A 134 -14.04 -9.95 2.42
N MET A 135 -14.11 -8.62 2.65
CA MET A 135 -13.24 -7.90 3.57
C MET A 135 -13.72 -8.05 5.03
N VAL A 136 -13.36 -9.19 5.65
CA VAL A 136 -13.89 -9.59 6.98
C VAL A 136 -13.31 -8.79 8.16
N ASN A 137 -12.26 -7.99 7.93
CA ASN A 137 -11.61 -7.14 8.94
C ASN A 137 -11.76 -5.63 8.64
N MET A 138 -12.85 -5.27 7.95
CA MET A 138 -13.23 -3.87 7.71
C MET A 138 -13.50 -3.12 9.02
N GLN A 139 -13.11 -1.84 9.07
CA GLN A 139 -13.48 -0.96 10.18
C GLN A 139 -14.94 -0.50 10.04
N LEU A 140 -15.72 -0.68 11.11
CA LEU A 140 -17.14 -0.29 11.17
C LEU A 140 -17.29 1.22 11.46
N SER A 141 -16.72 2.08 10.61
CA SER A 141 -16.58 3.51 10.89
C SER A 141 -17.79 4.38 10.50
N ASN A 142 -18.76 3.82 9.78
CA ASN A 142 -19.98 4.53 9.38
C ASN A 142 -21.11 3.54 9.09
N ALA A 143 -22.34 4.04 9.02
CA ALA A 143 -23.55 3.24 8.84
C ALA A 143 -23.48 2.29 7.63
N LYS A 144 -22.92 2.73 6.49
CA LYS A 144 -22.76 1.88 5.29
C LYS A 144 -21.84 0.68 5.55
N LEU A 145 -20.76 0.86 6.33
CA LEU A 145 -19.85 -0.23 6.65
C LEU A 145 -20.44 -1.17 7.72
N VAL A 146 -21.28 -0.65 8.64
CA VAL A 146 -22.06 -1.48 9.56
C VAL A 146 -23.07 -2.35 8.80
N ASP A 147 -23.84 -1.74 7.89
CA ASP A 147 -24.83 -2.45 7.07
C ASP A 147 -24.17 -3.54 6.20
N ARG A 148 -23.10 -3.18 5.47
CA ARG A 148 -22.33 -4.15 4.69
C ARG A 148 -21.79 -5.29 5.55
N GLY A 149 -21.24 -4.98 6.73
CA GLY A 149 -20.75 -6.00 7.64
C GLY A 149 -21.87 -6.92 8.13
N THR A 150 -23.06 -6.35 8.38
CA THR A 150 -24.24 -7.09 8.85
C THR A 150 -24.71 -8.08 7.79
N GLN A 151 -24.83 -7.62 6.54
CA GLN A 151 -25.15 -8.47 5.41
C GLN A 151 -24.14 -9.62 5.25
N MET A 152 -22.84 -9.33 5.37
CA MET A 152 -21.80 -10.37 5.31
C MET A 152 -21.97 -11.42 6.41
N VAL A 153 -22.25 -11.02 7.66
CA VAL A 153 -22.47 -11.97 8.77
C VAL A 153 -23.74 -12.78 8.55
N ALA A 154 -24.85 -12.13 8.16
CA ALA A 154 -26.13 -12.80 7.88
C ALA A 154 -25.97 -13.87 6.80
N GLU A 155 -25.32 -13.53 5.68
CA GLU A 155 -25.02 -14.47 4.60
C GLU A 155 -24.12 -15.62 5.04
N MET A 156 -23.11 -15.34 5.87
CA MET A 156 -22.11 -16.34 6.27
C MET A 156 -22.61 -17.32 7.32
N LEU A 157 -23.53 -16.89 8.19
CA LEU A 157 -24.10 -17.71 9.26
C LEU A 157 -25.53 -18.19 8.95
N HIS A 158 -26.09 -17.83 7.80
CA HIS A 158 -27.48 -18.11 7.42
C HIS A 158 -28.49 -17.69 8.50
N THR A 159 -28.31 -16.48 9.05
CA THR A 159 -29.14 -15.93 10.14
C THR A 159 -29.88 -14.66 9.73
N SER A 160 -30.78 -14.16 10.58
CA SER A 160 -31.50 -12.90 10.32
C SER A 160 -30.57 -11.69 10.37
N TYR A 161 -31.01 -10.59 9.74
CA TYR A 161 -30.26 -9.34 9.75
C TYR A 161 -30.08 -8.80 11.17
N GLU A 162 -31.12 -8.85 11.99
CA GLU A 162 -31.11 -8.36 13.37
C GLU A 162 -30.09 -9.14 14.22
N GLU A 163 -30.06 -10.46 14.07
CA GLU A 163 -29.11 -11.31 14.78
C GLU A 163 -27.68 -11.06 14.32
N ALA A 164 -27.47 -10.98 13.01
CA ALA A 164 -26.17 -10.67 12.42
C ALA A 164 -25.65 -9.31 12.87
N GLN A 165 -26.52 -8.31 12.97
CA GLN A 165 -26.17 -6.96 13.41
C GLN A 165 -25.74 -6.99 14.87
N ARG A 166 -26.50 -7.69 15.72
CA ARG A 166 -26.18 -7.86 17.14
C ARG A 166 -24.80 -8.50 17.32
N LEU A 167 -24.54 -9.60 16.61
CA LEU A 167 -23.23 -10.29 16.65
C LEU A 167 -22.10 -9.39 16.14
N LEU A 168 -22.31 -8.70 15.02
CA LEU A 168 -21.31 -7.81 14.44
C LEU A 168 -20.92 -6.69 15.40
N LEU A 169 -21.91 -6.03 16.03
CA LEU A 169 -21.68 -4.94 16.96
C LEU A 169 -21.04 -5.44 18.27
N ALA A 170 -21.43 -6.62 18.75
CA ALA A 170 -20.84 -7.21 19.94
C ALA A 170 -19.36 -7.58 19.76
N HIS A 171 -18.98 -8.08 18.58
CA HIS A 171 -17.62 -8.58 18.32
C HIS A 171 -16.72 -7.60 17.54
N GLY A 172 -17.28 -6.54 16.97
CA GLY A 172 -16.56 -5.43 16.33
C GLY A 172 -15.97 -5.72 14.94
N SER A 173 -16.04 -6.96 14.44
CA SER A 173 -15.68 -7.30 13.06
C SER A 173 -16.43 -8.54 12.56
N VAL A 174 -16.60 -8.63 11.23
CA VAL A 174 -17.24 -9.78 10.58
C VAL A 174 -16.49 -11.07 10.91
N LYS A 175 -15.14 -11.04 10.88
CA LYS A 175 -14.31 -12.20 11.21
C LYS A 175 -14.63 -12.75 12.60
N LYS A 176 -14.58 -11.91 13.64
CA LYS A 176 -14.81 -12.32 15.03
C LYS A 176 -16.25 -12.77 15.25
N ALA A 177 -17.22 -12.08 14.66
CA ALA A 177 -18.64 -12.45 14.76
C ALA A 177 -18.91 -13.85 14.19
N VAL A 178 -18.33 -14.16 13.02
CA VAL A 178 -18.49 -15.49 12.40
C VAL A 178 -17.72 -16.57 13.16
N GLU A 179 -16.49 -16.30 13.59
CA GLU A 179 -15.66 -17.29 14.29
C GLU A 179 -16.24 -17.68 15.65
N THR A 180 -16.82 -16.73 16.40
CA THR A 180 -17.41 -17.03 17.71
C THR A 180 -18.59 -17.99 17.60
N ARG A 181 -19.45 -17.82 16.60
CA ARG A 181 -20.64 -18.65 16.41
C ARG A 181 -20.34 -20.07 15.93
N LEU A 182 -19.19 -20.29 15.29
CA LEU A 182 -18.77 -21.61 14.82
C LEU A 182 -18.14 -22.48 15.93
N VAL A 183 -17.88 -21.89 17.10
CA VAL A 183 -17.29 -22.58 18.27
C VAL A 183 -18.36 -22.96 19.31
N GLU A 184 -19.59 -22.43 19.17
CA GLU A 184 -20.79 -22.83 19.93
C GLU A 184 -21.55 -23.96 19.23
#